data_AF-A0A945VTH8-F1
#
_entry.id   AF-A0A945VTH8-F1
#
_cell.length_a   1.000
_cell.length_b   1.000
_cell.length_c   1.000
_cell.angle_alpha   90.00
_cell.angle_beta   90.00
_cell.angle_gamma   90.00
#
_symmetry.space_group_name_H-M   'P 1'
#
loop_
_entity.id
_entity.type
_entity.pdbx_description
1 polymer ?
#
loop_
_entity_poly.entity_id
_entity_poly.type
_entity_poly.pdbx_seq_one_letter_code
_entity_poly.pdbx_strand_id
1 'polypeptide(L)' 'MTDTHAFEADWADGLKVYESIGQSLYYAAETGKQPGILLLIRKNNSDKHIRKVKRVIEHWSLPIKLVIQDVKGEL' A
#
# COMPACT_ATOMS: atom_id res chain seq x y z
N MET A 1 -2.75 -11.62 -5.03
CA MET A 1 -1.91 -11.22 -6.18
C MET A 1 -2.79 -11.20 -7.43
N THR A 2 -2.43 -10.39 -8.44
CA THR A 2 -3.02 -10.49 -9.78
C THR A 2 -2.01 -11.11 -10.74
N ASP A 3 -2.36 -11.24 -12.02
CA ASP A 3 -1.42 -11.72 -13.04
C ASP A 3 -0.23 -10.77 -13.21
N THR A 4 -0.45 -9.47 -12.99
CA THR A 4 0.55 -8.42 -13.28
C THR A 4 1.19 -7.81 -12.04
N HIS A 5 0.53 -7.88 -10.88
CA HIS A 5 0.99 -7.21 -9.66
C HIS A 5 1.07 -8.15 -8.45
N ALA A 6 2.15 -8.00 -7.70
CA ALA A 6 2.29 -8.52 -6.34
C ALA A 6 1.82 -7.44 -5.36
N PHE A 7 0.63 -7.62 -4.81
CA PHE A 7 0.04 -6.68 -3.86
C PHE A 7 0.38 -7.08 -2.42
N GLU A 8 0.90 -6.13 -1.66
CA GLU A 8 0.90 -6.15 -0.20
C GLU A 8 -0.35 -5.45 0.32
N ALA A 9 -1.05 -6.05 1.28
CA ALA A 9 -2.27 -5.49 1.85
C ALA A 9 -2.05 -5.13 3.32
N ASP A 10 -2.24 -3.85 3.67
CA ASP A 10 -2.03 -3.36 5.03
C ASP A 10 -3.14 -2.39 5.46
N TRP A 11 -3.31 -2.22 6.76
CA TRP A 11 -4.21 -1.23 7.33
C TRP A 11 -3.61 0.16 7.19
N ALA A 12 -4.43 1.12 6.80
CA ALA A 12 -4.06 2.55 6.80
C ALA A 12 -4.03 3.14 8.22
N ASP A 13 -3.49 2.42 9.22
CA ASP A 13 -3.40 2.90 10.60
C ASP A 13 -2.04 2.60 11.27
N GLY A 14 -1.58 3.55 12.07
CA GLY A 14 -0.31 3.41 12.79
C GLY A 14 0.94 3.56 11.90
N LEU A 15 2.11 3.21 12.45
CA LEU A 15 3.39 3.41 11.76
C LEU A 15 3.76 2.23 10.84
N LYS A 16 3.17 1.05 11.04
CA LYS A 16 3.47 -0.16 10.26
C LYS A 16 3.14 -0.03 8.78
N VAL A 17 2.13 0.78 8.45
CA VAL A 17 1.75 1.13 7.07
C VAL A 17 2.92 1.55 6.16
N TYR A 18 4.03 2.06 6.72
CA TYR A 18 5.21 2.43 5.92
C TYR A 18 6.06 1.21 5.50
N GLU A 19 5.97 0.09 6.20
CA GLU A 19 6.65 -1.18 5.87
C GLU A 19 6.11 -1.76 4.55
N SER A 20 4.83 -1.50 4.23
CA SER A 20 4.20 -1.91 2.97
C SER A 20 4.95 -1.44 1.71
N ILE A 21 5.70 -0.34 1.80
CA ILE A 21 6.56 0.16 0.71
C ILE A 21 7.67 -0.85 0.42
N GLY A 22 8.41 -1.28 1.45
CA GLY A 22 9.48 -2.26 1.30
C GLY A 22 8.95 -3.63 0.91
N GLN A 23 7.87 -4.08 1.54
CA GLN A 23 7.26 -5.38 1.28
C GLN A 23 6.73 -5.50 -0.16
N SER A 24 6.04 -4.47 -0.67
CA SER A 24 5.56 -4.49 -2.06
C SER A 24 6.69 -4.58 -3.08
N LEU A 25 7.79 -3.84 -2.87
CA LEU A 25 8.99 -3.91 -3.71
C LEU A 25 9.67 -5.28 -3.62
N TYR A 26 9.79 -5.84 -2.42
CA TYR A 26 10.35 -7.17 -2.20
C TYR A 26 9.54 -8.25 -2.92
N TYR A 27 8.20 -8.28 -2.73
CA TYR A 27 7.36 -9.27 -3.39
C TYR A 27 7.34 -9.14 -4.91
N ALA A 28 7.40 -7.92 -5.43
CA ALA A 28 7.58 -7.70 -6.86
C ALA A 28 8.88 -8.33 -7.39
N ALA A 29 10.00 -8.11 -6.68
CA ALA A 29 11.29 -8.67 -7.04
C ALA A 29 11.28 -10.21 -7.03
N GLU A 30 10.71 -10.83 -5.98
CA GLU A 30 10.66 -12.29 -5.85
C GLU A 30 9.75 -12.97 -6.89
N THR A 31 8.70 -12.27 -7.34
CA THR A 31 7.68 -12.85 -8.23
C THR A 31 7.82 -12.44 -9.69
N GLY A 32 8.71 -11.50 -10.00
CA GLY A 32 8.84 -10.90 -11.34
C GLY A 32 7.63 -10.04 -11.76
N LYS A 33 6.76 -9.65 -10.81
CA LYS A 33 5.57 -8.83 -11.04
C LYS A 33 5.83 -7.36 -10.69
N GLN A 34 4.87 -6.49 -11.00
CA GLN A 34 4.91 -5.08 -10.59
C GLN A 34 4.48 -4.93 -9.11
N PRO A 35 5.08 -4.00 -8.35
CA PRO A 35 4.73 -3.82 -6.95
C PRO A 35 3.37 -3.12 -6.79
N GLY A 36 2.58 -3.61 -5.85
CA GLY A 36 1.30 -2.99 -5.48
C GLY A 36 1.13 -2.92 -3.97
N ILE A 37 0.42 -1.88 -3.51
CA ILE A 37 -0.03 -1.74 -2.13
C ILE A 37 -1.54 -1.56 -2.13
N LEU A 38 -2.24 -2.35 -1.33
CA LEU A 38 -3.65 -2.17 -0.99
C LEU A 38 -3.75 -1.64 0.45
N LEU A 39 -4.18 -0.40 0.62
CA LEU A 39 -4.43 0.19 1.94
C LEU A 39 -5.92 0.11 2.30
N LEU A 40 -6.22 -0.57 3.40
CA LEU A 40 -7.57 -0.70 3.95
C LEU A 40 -7.87 0.38 4.99
N ILE A 41 -8.95 1.13 4.80
CA ILE A 41 -9.39 2.16 5.74
C ILE A 41 -10.49 1.61 6.65
N ARG A 42 -10.21 1.55 7.95
CA ARG A 42 -11.19 1.19 9.00
C ARG A 42 -11.41 2.30 10.04
N LYS A 43 -10.66 3.41 9.95
CA LYS A 43 -10.68 4.51 10.93
C LYS A 43 -10.76 5.86 10.23
N ASN A 44 -11.34 6.86 10.90
CA ASN A 44 -11.50 8.20 10.34
C ASN A 44 -10.20 9.02 10.24
N ASN A 45 -9.13 8.62 10.93
CA ASN A 45 -7.85 9.35 10.94
C ASN A 45 -6.74 8.67 10.10
N SER A 46 -7.13 7.89 9.10
CA SER A 46 -6.22 7.16 8.22
C SER A 46 -5.55 8.03 7.15
N ASP A 47 -6.14 9.18 6.80
CA ASP A 47 -5.66 10.04 5.72
C ASP A 47 -4.21 10.48 5.88
N LYS A 48 -3.76 10.71 7.13
CA LYS A 48 -2.37 11.11 7.40
C LYS A 48 -1.37 10.03 7.00
N HIS A 49 -1.76 8.76 7.12
CA HIS A 49 -0.92 7.60 6.80
C HIS A 49 -0.85 7.42 5.28
N ILE A 50 -2.02 7.45 4.63
CA ILE A 50 -2.15 7.37 3.17
C ILE A 50 -1.33 8.48 2.50
N ARG A 51 -1.46 9.73 2.96
CA ARG A 51 -0.69 10.86 2.42
C ARG A 51 0.82 10.66 2.52
N LYS A 52 1.30 10.06 3.61
CA LYS A 52 2.74 9.80 3.79
C LYS A 52 3.25 8.70 2.87
N VAL A 53 2.50 7.60 2.72
CA VAL A 53 2.83 6.53 1.76
C VAL A 53 2.86 7.09 0.34
N LYS A 54 1.80 7.80 -0.05
CA LYS A 54 1.70 8.45 -1.37
C LYS A 54 2.87 9.40 -1.62
N ARG A 55 3.23 10.24 -0.64
CA ARG A 55 4.36 11.16 -0.74
C ARG A 55 5.69 10.45 -0.99
N VAL A 56 5.95 9.32 -0.33
CA VAL A 56 7.19 8.56 -0.54
C VAL A 56 7.23 7.94 -1.94
N ILE A 57 6.11 7.36 -2.39
CA ILE A 57 5.98 6.80 -3.74
C ILE A 57 6.26 7.88 -4.80
N GLU A 58 5.62 9.05 -4.67
CA GLU A 58 5.78 10.16 -5.61
C GLU A 58 7.18 10.77 -5.57
N HIS A 59 7.71 11.04 -4.37
CA HIS A 59 9.01 11.70 -4.19
C HIS A 59 10.15 10.91 -4.84
N TRP A 60 10.10 9.58 -4.76
CA TRP A 60 11.12 8.69 -5.31
C TRP A 60 10.72 8.08 -6.65
N SER A 61 9.58 8.48 -7.22
CA SER A 61 9.06 7.91 -8.47
C SER A 61 9.01 6.37 -8.45
N LEU A 62 8.59 5.80 -7.31
CA LEU A 62 8.54 4.34 -7.15
C LEU A 62 7.44 3.75 -8.04
N PRO A 63 7.67 2.60 -8.69
CA PRO A 63 6.72 1.98 -9.61
C PRO A 63 5.57 1.25 -8.88
N ILE A 64 5.11 1.77 -7.73
CA ILE A 64 4.15 1.12 -6.86
C ILE A 64 2.73 1.54 -7.22
N LYS A 65 1.89 0.56 -7.56
CA LYS A 65 0.44 0.78 -7.70
C LYS A 65 -0.21 0.85 -6.33
N LEU A 66 -0.59 2.05 -5.90
CA LEU A 66 -1.32 2.28 -4.65
C LEU A 66 -2.84 2.23 -4.87
N VAL A 67 -3.51 1.30 -4.18
CA VAL A 67 -4.97 1.17 -4.15
C VAL A 67 -5.45 1.45 -2.73
N ILE A 68 -6.53 2.22 -2.59
CA ILE A 68 -7.12 2.58 -1.30
C ILE A 68 -8.56 2.05 -1.29
N GLN A 69 -8.92 1.28 -0.27
CA GLN A 69 -10.26 0.74 -0.10
C GLN A 69 -10.82 1.18 1.25
N ASP A 70 -11.95 1.88 1.24
CA ASP A 70 -12.72 2.14 2.45
C ASP A 70 -13.57 0.91 2.78
N VAL A 71 -13.40 0.38 3.99
CA VAL A 71 -14.13 -0.79 4.51
C VAL A 71 -14.90 -0.44 5.79
N LYS A 72 -15.08 0.86 6.09
CA LYS A 72 -15.92 1.31 7.20
C LYS A 72 -17.35 0.82 6.97
N GLY A 73 -17.89 0.07 7.93
CA GLY A 73 -19.24 -0.48 7.87
C GLY A 73 -19.37 -1.88 7.29
N GLU A 74 -18.27 -2.46 6.78
CA GLU A 74 -18.19 -3.87 6.36
C GLU A 74 -17.51 -4.77 7.41
N LEU A 75 -17.05 -4.18 8.51
CA LEU A 75 -16.35 -4.83 9.63
C LEU A 75 -17.02 -4.53 10.97
#